data_AF-L7V469-F1
#
_entry.id   AF-L7V469-F1
#
_cell.length_a   1.000
_cell.length_b   1.000
_cell.length_c   1.000
_cell.angle_alpha   90.00
_cell.angle_beta   90.00
_cell.angle_gamma   90.00
#
_symmetry.space_group_name_H-M   'P 1'
#
loop_
_entity.id
_entity.type
_entity.pdbx_description
1 polymer ?
#
loop_
_entity_poly.entity_id
_entity_poly.type
_entity_poly.pdbx_seq_one_letter_code
_entity_poly.pdbx_strand_id
1 'polypeptide(L)'
;MLRRGLRAAALFVADGHIGASAALAAARRRSAFLASRARVFSVLRPVPDLVREINEFQPTIVEGYPSALALLAGEQRAGRLAIEPLLAITAGEQLTPALRADIESAFGCPIQNRYASAELPGLSMECRYGSLHVNTDWYLFEPVDENYQPVAAGAVSHTVLVTNLANRVQPLIRYDLGDRVKLTGTPCACGKRLPATTVEGRAADLLLFEAPDGTAITVLPLALVTVIEETPGVHRCQAIRTGPRALTVRLEMSPDTDPGQVWRAVDERLHAYFAAQQTAPVAVEHAVEPPAVDPRSGKFRQVWSAH
;
A
#
# COMPACT_ATOMS: atom_id res chain seq x y z
N MET A 1 -10.29 24.17 -21.92
CA MET A 1 -9.84 22.85 -21.43
C MET A 1 -10.91 22.03 -20.70
N LEU A 2 -12.04 22.59 -20.22
CA LEU A 2 -13.13 21.78 -19.62
C LEU A 2 -14.42 21.88 -20.44
N ARG A 3 -14.46 21.33 -21.65
CA ARG A 3 -15.67 21.37 -22.51
C ARG A 3 -16.90 20.73 -21.85
N ARG A 4 -16.71 19.84 -20.85
CA ARG A 4 -17.77 19.09 -20.16
C ARG A 4 -17.82 19.33 -18.63
N GLY A 5 -17.07 20.32 -18.13
CA GLY A 5 -16.96 20.60 -16.70
C GLY A 5 -16.23 19.51 -15.90
N LEU A 6 -16.01 19.75 -14.61
CA LEU A 6 -15.32 18.82 -13.71
C LEU A 6 -16.13 17.52 -13.53
N ARG A 7 -15.57 16.37 -13.92
CA ARG A 7 -16.14 15.04 -13.73
C ARG A 7 -15.11 14.11 -13.09
N ALA A 8 -15.42 13.53 -11.94
CA ALA A 8 -14.51 12.68 -11.18
C ALA A 8 -14.95 11.21 -11.24
N ALA A 9 -14.10 10.33 -11.75
CA ALA A 9 -14.25 8.89 -11.68
C ALA A 9 -13.35 8.35 -10.57
N ALA A 10 -13.91 7.57 -9.65
CA ALA A 10 -13.18 6.96 -8.55
C ALA A 10 -13.20 5.43 -8.69
N LEU A 11 -12.05 4.80 -8.87
CA LEU A 11 -11.84 3.36 -9.01
C LEU A 11 -11.37 2.77 -7.69
N PHE A 12 -12.35 2.33 -6.89
CA PHE A 12 -12.12 1.67 -5.60
C PHE A 12 -13.04 0.47 -5.49
N VAL A 13 -12.85 -0.37 -4.47
CA VAL A 13 -13.86 -1.38 -4.15
C VAL A 13 -15.14 -0.66 -3.69
N ALA A 14 -16.26 -0.89 -4.37
CA ALA A 14 -17.52 -0.19 -4.08
C ALA A 14 -18.43 -0.95 -3.11
N ASP A 15 -18.21 -2.26 -2.96
CA ASP A 15 -19.00 -3.13 -2.10
C ASP A 15 -18.38 -3.22 -0.69
N GLY A 16 -19.15 -2.89 0.35
CA GLY A 16 -18.71 -2.90 1.75
C GLY A 16 -18.55 -1.50 2.39
N HIS A 17 -17.98 -1.44 3.60
CA HIS A 17 -17.79 -0.21 4.38
C HIS A 17 -16.48 0.52 4.05
N ILE A 18 -16.33 0.95 2.80
CA ILE A 18 -15.11 1.63 2.33
C ILE A 18 -15.33 3.16 2.32
N GLY A 19 -14.39 3.88 2.94
CA GLY A 19 -14.50 5.32 3.20
C GLY A 19 -14.77 6.17 1.96
N ALA A 20 -14.15 5.87 0.81
CA ALA A 20 -14.36 6.59 -0.45
C ALA A 20 -15.79 6.44 -1.00
N SER A 21 -16.33 5.22 -0.95
CA SER A 21 -17.69 4.90 -1.40
C SER A 21 -18.75 5.56 -0.51
N ALA A 22 -18.54 5.54 0.81
CA ALA A 22 -19.41 6.20 1.78
C ALA A 22 -19.35 7.73 1.66
N ALA A 23 -18.16 8.32 1.51
CA ALA A 23 -17.98 9.75 1.35
C ALA A 23 -18.63 10.26 0.06
N LEU A 24 -18.44 9.54 -1.06
CA LEU A 24 -19.11 9.91 -2.30
C LEU A 24 -20.62 9.77 -2.14
N ALA A 25 -21.13 8.64 -1.64
CA ALA A 25 -22.57 8.45 -1.42
C ALA A 25 -23.19 9.57 -0.56
N ALA A 26 -22.50 9.99 0.51
CA ALA A 26 -22.92 11.12 1.35
C ALA A 26 -22.92 12.46 0.58
N ALA A 27 -21.88 12.72 -0.23
CA ALA A 27 -21.82 13.91 -1.07
C ALA A 27 -22.93 13.93 -2.14
N ARG A 28 -23.24 12.77 -2.74
CA ARG A 28 -24.34 12.62 -3.70
C ARG A 28 -25.71 12.92 -3.06
N ARG A 29 -25.91 12.49 -1.81
CA ARG A 29 -27.14 12.79 -1.05
C ARG A 29 -27.28 14.28 -0.72
N ARG A 30 -26.18 15.01 -0.60
CA ARG A 30 -26.16 16.45 -0.28
C ARG A 30 -26.28 17.36 -1.49
N SER A 31 -25.94 16.89 -2.69
CA SER A 31 -25.98 17.71 -3.91
C SER A 31 -26.20 16.88 -5.17
N ALA A 32 -27.32 17.12 -5.85
CA ALA A 32 -27.61 16.54 -7.16
C ALA A 32 -26.57 16.92 -8.23
N PHE A 33 -25.95 18.11 -8.09
CA PHE A 33 -24.85 18.54 -8.94
C PHE A 33 -23.61 17.65 -8.74
N LEU A 34 -23.20 17.40 -7.49
CA LEU A 34 -22.08 16.46 -7.22
C LEU A 34 -22.45 15.03 -7.62
N ALA A 35 -23.71 14.64 -7.45
CA ALA A 35 -24.21 13.31 -7.81
C ALA A 35 -24.15 12.99 -9.30
N SER A 36 -24.26 14.00 -10.17
CA SER A 36 -24.14 13.84 -11.62
C SER A 36 -22.69 13.95 -12.11
N ARG A 37 -21.79 14.52 -11.30
CA ARG A 37 -20.41 14.87 -11.69
C ARG A 37 -19.36 13.95 -11.07
N ALA A 38 -19.72 13.09 -10.12
CA ALA A 38 -18.80 12.15 -9.52
C ALA A 38 -19.42 10.74 -9.47
N ARG A 39 -18.64 9.73 -9.86
CA ARG A 39 -19.07 8.33 -9.92
C ARG A 39 -17.96 7.41 -9.38
N VAL A 40 -18.34 6.50 -8.48
CA VAL A 40 -17.48 5.37 -8.11
C VAL A 40 -17.72 4.24 -9.11
N PHE A 41 -16.63 3.63 -9.56
CA PHE A 41 -16.59 2.44 -10.38
C PHE A 41 -15.91 1.34 -9.57
N SER A 42 -16.64 0.27 -9.27
CA SER A 42 -16.11 -0.83 -8.46
C SER A 42 -15.05 -1.60 -9.22
N VAL A 43 -13.82 -1.69 -8.69
CA VAL A 43 -12.76 -2.51 -9.31
C VAL A 43 -13.04 -4.02 -9.30
N LEU A 44 -14.08 -4.46 -8.56
CA LEU A 44 -14.54 -5.85 -8.54
C LEU A 44 -15.37 -6.23 -9.79
N ARG A 45 -15.77 -5.25 -10.61
CA ARG A 45 -16.56 -5.50 -11.81
C ARG A 45 -15.68 -5.93 -12.99
N PRO A 46 -16.23 -6.67 -13.97
CA PRO A 46 -15.50 -7.01 -15.19
C PRO A 46 -14.94 -5.78 -15.90
N VAL A 47 -13.68 -5.85 -16.31
CA VAL A 47 -12.96 -4.75 -17.00
C VAL A 47 -13.72 -4.21 -18.22
N PRO A 48 -14.31 -5.03 -19.11
CA PRO A 48 -15.04 -4.50 -20.27
C PRO A 48 -16.23 -3.60 -19.89
N ASP A 49 -16.91 -3.90 -18.78
CA ASP A 49 -18.00 -3.07 -18.28
C ASP A 49 -17.49 -1.74 -17.74
N LEU A 50 -16.39 -1.77 -16.98
CA LEU A 50 -15.74 -0.56 -16.48
C LEU A 50 -15.32 0.36 -17.63
N VAL A 51 -14.65 -0.20 -18.65
CA VAL A 51 -14.22 0.56 -19.83
C VAL A 51 -15.41 1.20 -20.54
N ARG A 52 -16.48 0.45 -20.80
CA ARG A 52 -17.71 0.98 -21.42
C ARG A 52 -18.29 2.15 -20.63
N GLU A 53 -18.50 1.98 -19.33
CA GLU A 53 -19.14 3.01 -18.51
C GLU A 53 -18.24 4.24 -18.31
N ILE A 54 -16.93 4.06 -18.23
CA ILE A 54 -15.97 5.17 -18.13
C ILE A 54 -15.90 5.94 -19.45
N ASN A 55 -15.94 5.25 -20.60
CA ASN A 55 -16.04 5.87 -21.92
C ASN A 55 -17.31 6.70 -22.07
N GLU A 56 -18.45 6.25 -21.56
CA GLU A 56 -19.69 7.05 -21.53
C GLU A 56 -19.56 8.24 -20.56
N PHE A 57 -18.88 8.03 -19.43
CA PHE A 57 -18.74 9.03 -18.38
C PHE A 57 -17.70 10.11 -18.67
N GLN A 58 -16.69 9.89 -19.52
CA GLN A 58 -15.71 10.92 -19.92
C GLN A 58 -15.19 11.77 -18.74
N PRO A 59 -14.51 11.15 -17.76
CA PRO A 59 -14.00 11.85 -16.58
C PRO A 59 -12.88 12.84 -16.95
N THR A 60 -12.82 13.94 -16.20
CA THR A 60 -11.70 14.89 -16.26
C THR A 60 -10.70 14.66 -15.12
N ILE A 61 -11.10 13.90 -14.10
CA ILE A 61 -10.24 13.42 -13.01
C ILE A 61 -10.51 11.93 -12.86
N VAL A 62 -9.45 11.13 -12.85
CA VAL A 62 -9.51 9.70 -12.49
C VAL A 62 -8.75 9.50 -11.19
N GLU A 63 -9.38 8.89 -10.22
CA GLU A 63 -8.80 8.58 -8.91
C GLU A 63 -8.91 7.08 -8.64
N GLY A 64 -7.91 6.44 -8.07
CA GLY A 64 -7.99 5.02 -7.71
C GLY A 64 -6.70 4.43 -7.18
N TYR A 65 -6.66 3.10 -7.09
CA TYR A 65 -5.41 2.39 -6.82
C TYR A 65 -4.43 2.50 -8.00
N PRO A 66 -3.11 2.62 -7.76
CA PRO A 66 -2.09 2.50 -8.80
C PRO A 66 -2.31 1.30 -9.74
N SER A 67 -2.58 0.12 -9.20
CA SER A 67 -2.86 -1.11 -9.97
C SER A 67 -4.09 -0.97 -10.89
N ALA A 68 -5.17 -0.38 -10.38
CA ALA A 68 -6.40 -0.18 -11.14
C ALA A 68 -6.24 0.85 -12.27
N LEU A 69 -5.49 1.93 -12.03
CA LEU A 69 -5.19 2.91 -13.07
C LEU A 69 -4.24 2.36 -14.13
N ALA A 70 -3.27 1.51 -13.76
CA ALA A 70 -2.40 0.83 -14.71
C ALA A 70 -3.18 -0.15 -15.60
N LEU A 71 -4.17 -0.85 -15.04
CA LEU A 71 -5.09 -1.68 -15.81
C LEU A 71 -5.84 -0.83 -16.85
N LEU A 72 -6.43 0.30 -16.46
CA LEU A 72 -7.09 1.22 -17.40
C LEU A 72 -6.13 1.84 -18.43
N ALA A 73 -4.89 2.11 -18.04
CA ALA A 73 -3.84 2.55 -18.96
C ALA A 73 -3.57 1.51 -20.05
N GLY A 74 -3.57 0.21 -19.69
CA GLY A 74 -3.54 -0.90 -20.62
C GLY A 74 -4.71 -0.89 -21.61
N GLU A 75 -5.92 -0.67 -21.13
CA GLU A 75 -7.14 -0.56 -21.96
C GLU A 75 -7.11 0.65 -22.90
N GLN A 76 -6.55 1.78 -22.46
CA GLN A 76 -6.38 2.99 -23.26
C GLN A 76 -5.37 2.76 -24.39
N ARG A 77 -4.21 2.15 -24.07
CA ARG A 77 -3.20 1.78 -25.08
C ARG A 77 -3.74 0.77 -26.10
N ALA A 78 -4.62 -0.14 -25.67
CA ALA A 78 -5.29 -1.09 -26.55
C ALA A 78 -6.44 -0.46 -27.39
N GLY A 79 -6.73 0.83 -27.22
CA GLY A 79 -7.78 1.55 -27.94
C GLY A 79 -9.21 1.21 -27.50
N ARG A 80 -9.38 0.46 -26.40
CA ARG A 80 -10.71 0.11 -25.86
C ARG A 80 -11.23 1.20 -24.92
N LEU A 81 -10.35 1.80 -24.12
CA LEU A 81 -10.66 3.00 -23.35
C LEU A 81 -10.26 4.25 -24.15
N ALA A 82 -11.12 5.27 -24.12
CA ALA A 82 -10.97 6.51 -24.86
C ALA A 82 -11.37 7.69 -23.97
N ILE A 83 -10.50 8.02 -23.00
CA ILE A 83 -10.65 9.18 -22.11
C ILE A 83 -9.46 10.13 -22.21
N GLU A 84 -9.68 11.38 -21.82
CA GLU A 84 -8.66 12.44 -21.76
C GLU A 84 -8.75 13.18 -20.40
N PRO A 85 -8.36 12.53 -19.29
CA PRO A 85 -8.38 13.17 -17.98
C PRO A 85 -7.33 14.30 -17.93
N LEU A 86 -7.57 15.30 -17.08
CA LEU A 86 -6.62 16.39 -16.81
C LEU A 86 -5.68 16.06 -15.64
N LEU A 87 -6.07 15.10 -14.79
CA LEU A 87 -5.34 14.68 -13.60
C LEU A 87 -5.72 13.25 -13.26
N ALA A 88 -4.70 12.43 -12.99
CA ALA A 88 -4.84 11.15 -12.32
C ALA A 88 -4.45 11.31 -10.83
N ILE A 89 -5.16 10.63 -9.93
CA ILE A 89 -4.88 10.63 -8.50
C ILE A 89 -4.78 9.19 -8.01
N THR A 90 -3.72 8.86 -7.28
CA THR A 90 -3.57 7.54 -6.66
C THR A 90 -3.55 7.58 -5.16
N ALA A 91 -4.06 6.52 -4.52
CA ALA A 91 -3.92 6.27 -3.10
C ALA A 91 -4.03 4.77 -2.80
N GLY A 92 -3.64 4.35 -1.61
CA GLY A 92 -3.91 3.01 -1.08
C GLY A 92 -2.92 1.91 -1.50
N GLU A 93 -2.04 2.14 -2.47
CA GLU A 93 -0.92 1.25 -2.80
C GLU A 93 0.33 2.09 -3.09
N GLN A 94 1.50 1.43 -3.17
CA GLN A 94 2.73 2.08 -3.57
C GLN A 94 2.70 2.41 -5.08
N LEU A 95 2.83 3.70 -5.40
CA LEU A 95 3.01 4.15 -6.79
C LEU A 95 4.50 4.12 -7.14
N THR A 96 4.93 3.08 -7.87
CA THR A 96 6.31 2.99 -8.35
C THR A 96 6.57 3.97 -9.50
N PRO A 97 7.83 4.37 -9.75
CA PRO A 97 8.17 5.22 -10.90
C PRO A 97 7.74 4.61 -12.25
N ALA A 98 7.82 3.28 -12.39
CA ALA A 98 7.40 2.57 -13.60
C ALA A 98 5.88 2.65 -13.81
N LEU A 99 5.08 2.41 -12.76
CA LEU A 99 3.62 2.55 -12.83
C LEU A 99 3.21 3.99 -13.12
N ARG A 100 3.86 4.97 -12.48
CA ARG A 100 3.67 6.40 -12.76
C ARG A 100 3.86 6.70 -14.25
N ALA A 101 5.00 6.30 -14.80
CA ALA A 101 5.33 6.57 -16.20
C ALA A 101 4.34 5.90 -17.18
N ASP A 102 3.94 4.66 -16.92
CA ASP A 102 2.95 3.96 -17.75
C ASP A 102 1.59 4.68 -17.75
N ILE A 103 1.09 5.06 -16.57
CA ILE A 103 -0.19 5.74 -16.42
C ILE A 103 -0.16 7.15 -17.06
N GLU A 104 0.89 7.93 -16.80
CA GLU A 104 1.06 9.28 -17.38
C GLU A 104 1.15 9.21 -18.91
N SER A 105 1.89 8.24 -19.45
CA SER A 105 2.01 8.05 -20.89
C SER A 105 0.69 7.64 -21.54
N ALA A 106 -0.11 6.79 -20.90
CA ALA A 106 -1.37 6.32 -21.45
C ALA A 106 -2.46 7.40 -21.42
N PHE A 107 -2.57 8.14 -20.32
CA PHE A 107 -3.61 9.17 -20.16
C PHE A 107 -3.20 10.56 -20.66
N GLY A 108 -1.91 10.81 -20.87
CA GLY A 108 -1.41 12.12 -21.31
C GLY A 108 -1.61 13.23 -20.27
N CYS A 109 -1.66 12.88 -18.98
CA CYS A 109 -1.93 13.80 -17.89
C CYS A 109 -1.01 13.55 -16.69
N PRO A 110 -0.74 14.55 -15.83
CA PRO A 110 0.04 14.34 -14.62
C PRO A 110 -0.70 13.42 -13.64
N ILE A 111 0.06 12.66 -12.86
CA ILE A 111 -0.45 11.88 -11.73
C ILE A 111 -0.01 12.46 -10.38
N GLN A 112 -0.92 12.53 -9.42
CA GLN A 112 -0.66 12.90 -8.04
C GLN A 112 -0.91 11.73 -7.11
N ASN A 113 0.04 11.45 -6.22
CA ASN A 113 -0.11 10.43 -5.19
C ASN A 113 -0.66 11.01 -3.87
N ARG A 114 -1.27 10.14 -3.08
CA ARG A 114 -1.70 10.42 -1.71
C ARG A 114 -1.29 9.27 -0.81
N TYR A 115 -0.60 9.60 0.26
CA TYR A 115 -0.47 8.70 1.40
C TYR A 115 -1.60 8.98 2.38
N ALA A 116 -2.49 8.00 2.52
CA ALA A 116 -3.73 8.07 3.28
C ALA A 116 -4.17 6.66 3.69
N SER A 117 -5.07 6.58 4.67
CA SER A 117 -5.75 5.34 5.08
C SER A 117 -7.26 5.57 5.14
N ALA A 118 -8.05 4.51 5.35
CA ALA A 118 -9.50 4.64 5.53
C ALA A 118 -9.84 5.53 6.75
N GLU A 119 -9.01 5.47 7.79
CA GLU A 119 -9.13 6.25 9.02
C GLU A 119 -8.62 7.70 8.86
N LEU A 120 -7.72 7.92 7.89
CA LEU A 120 -7.01 9.19 7.67
C LEU A 120 -7.03 9.59 6.17
N PRO A 121 -8.22 9.79 5.57
CA PRO A 121 -8.38 9.95 4.12
C PRO A 121 -7.71 11.22 3.55
N GLY A 122 -7.43 12.21 4.40
CA GLY A 122 -6.81 13.46 4.02
C GLY A 122 -5.39 13.64 4.55
N LEU A 123 -4.67 12.57 4.90
CA LEU A 123 -3.39 12.66 5.59
C LEU A 123 -2.34 13.47 4.81
N SER A 124 -2.17 13.20 3.53
CA SER A 124 -1.17 13.89 2.72
C SER A 124 -1.55 14.04 1.25
N MET A 125 -0.84 14.92 0.56
CA MET A 125 -0.99 15.15 -0.88
C MET A 125 0.36 15.44 -1.53
N GLU A 126 0.62 14.79 -2.67
CA GLU A 126 1.83 15.01 -3.45
C GLU A 126 1.84 16.41 -4.10
N CYS A 127 2.98 17.09 -4.05
CA CYS A 127 3.21 18.33 -4.80
C CYS A 127 3.86 18.06 -6.17
N ARG A 128 3.98 19.10 -7.00
CA ARG A 128 4.61 19.02 -8.34
C ARG A 128 6.07 18.52 -8.37
N TYR A 129 6.75 18.43 -7.22
CA TYR A 129 8.11 17.90 -7.09
C TYR A 129 8.14 16.48 -6.52
N GLY A 130 6.99 15.81 -6.41
CA GLY A 130 6.90 14.43 -5.91
C GLY A 130 6.94 14.27 -4.38
N SER A 131 7.02 15.36 -3.62
CA SER A 131 6.97 15.30 -2.15
C SER A 131 5.54 15.19 -1.63
N LEU A 132 5.27 14.28 -0.69
CA LEU A 132 3.99 14.18 -0.01
C LEU A 132 3.94 15.18 1.14
N HIS A 133 3.13 16.22 1.02
CA HIS A 133 2.92 17.16 2.12
C HIS A 133 1.86 16.63 3.07
N VAL A 134 2.19 16.56 4.35
CA VAL A 134 1.31 16.11 5.42
C VAL A 134 0.45 17.28 5.89
N ASN A 135 -0.87 17.07 5.99
CA ASN A 135 -1.81 18.08 6.47
C ASN A 135 -1.76 18.18 8.01
N THR A 136 -0.64 18.68 8.55
CA THR A 136 -0.38 18.71 10.00
C THR A 136 -1.28 19.67 10.78
N ASP A 137 -2.08 20.47 10.09
CA ASP A 137 -3.18 21.24 10.65
C ASP A 137 -4.38 20.36 11.06
N TRP A 138 -4.51 19.15 10.50
CA TRP A 138 -5.57 18.19 10.80
C TRP A 138 -5.07 16.93 11.51
N TYR A 139 -3.77 16.63 11.37
CA TYR A 139 -3.18 15.39 11.87
C TYR A 139 -1.89 15.70 12.65
N LEU A 140 -1.80 15.21 13.89
CA LEU A 140 -0.49 15.10 14.54
C LEU A 140 0.24 13.90 13.91
N PHE A 141 1.36 14.14 13.25
CA PHE A 141 2.11 13.14 12.49
C PHE A 141 3.48 12.91 13.15
N GLU A 142 3.66 11.73 13.74
CA GLU A 142 4.81 11.41 14.59
C GLU A 142 5.54 10.18 14.05
N PRO A 143 6.52 10.35 13.15
CA PRO A 143 7.43 9.27 12.78
C PRO A 143 8.31 8.90 13.97
N VAL A 144 8.36 7.61 14.31
CA VAL A 144 9.06 7.10 15.49
C VAL A 144 9.95 5.90 15.18
N ASP A 145 10.95 5.66 16.03
CA ASP A 145 11.78 4.47 16.01
C ASP A 145 11.04 3.25 16.63
N GLU A 146 11.74 2.13 16.72
CA GLU A 146 11.22 0.87 17.29
C GLU A 146 10.86 0.97 18.78
N ASN A 147 11.42 1.96 19.48
CA ASN A 147 11.14 2.27 20.89
C ASN A 147 10.07 3.37 21.04
N TYR A 148 9.35 3.68 19.95
CA TYR A 148 8.34 4.74 19.86
C TYR A 148 8.85 6.14 20.24
N GLN A 149 10.16 6.39 20.05
CA GLN A 149 10.75 7.71 20.21
C GLN A 149 10.78 8.46 18.87
N PRO A 150 10.56 9.79 18.85
CA PRO A 150 10.59 10.56 17.61
C PRO A 150 11.93 10.44 16.88
N VAL A 151 11.89 10.21 15.57
CA VAL A 151 13.10 10.25 14.73
C VAL A 151 13.36 11.65 14.19
N ALA A 152 14.64 12.00 14.02
CA ALA A 152 15.02 13.27 13.40
C ALA A 152 14.63 13.32 11.92
N ALA A 153 14.38 14.53 11.41
CA ALA A 153 14.14 14.71 9.98
C ALA A 153 15.34 14.21 9.15
N GLY A 154 15.06 13.55 8.03
CA GLY A 154 16.06 12.88 7.19
C GLY A 154 16.32 11.41 7.57
N ALA A 155 15.97 10.98 8.78
CA ALA A 155 15.98 9.58 9.17
C ALA A 155 14.69 8.87 8.75
N VAL A 156 14.80 7.58 8.43
CA VAL A 156 13.65 6.71 8.15
C VAL A 156 13.09 6.23 9.48
N SER A 157 11.78 6.31 9.65
CA SER A 157 11.10 5.80 10.85
C SER A 157 10.93 4.28 10.83
N HIS A 158 10.70 3.70 12.01
CA HIS A 158 10.20 2.33 12.14
C HIS A 158 8.70 2.30 11.83
N THR A 159 7.93 3.25 12.38
CA THR A 159 6.51 3.42 12.06
C THR A 159 6.11 4.90 12.14
N VAL A 160 4.84 5.19 11.90
CA VAL A 160 4.24 6.51 12.12
C VAL A 160 3.03 6.36 13.03
N LEU A 161 3.01 7.17 14.09
CA LEU A 161 1.84 7.37 14.92
C LEU A 161 1.09 8.60 14.43
N VAL A 162 -0.23 8.49 14.30
CA VAL A 162 -1.06 9.61 13.86
C VAL A 162 -2.24 9.84 14.81
N THR A 163 -2.46 11.12 15.15
CA THR A 163 -3.67 11.57 15.84
C THR A 163 -4.52 12.40 14.90
N ASN A 164 -5.79 12.03 14.72
CA ASN A 164 -6.74 12.81 13.90
C ASN A 164 -7.42 13.87 14.79
N LEU A 165 -7.14 15.15 14.51
CA LEU A 165 -7.63 16.29 15.30
C LEU A 165 -9.03 16.76 14.89
N ALA A 166 -9.53 16.29 13.74
CA ALA A 166 -10.79 16.76 13.14
C ALA A 166 -11.95 15.76 13.30
N ASN A 167 -11.67 14.45 13.35
CA ASN A 167 -12.70 13.42 13.44
C ASN A 167 -13.21 13.25 14.89
N ARG A 168 -14.41 13.77 15.16
CA ARG A 168 -15.08 13.65 16.48
C ARG A 168 -15.92 12.39 16.63
N VAL A 169 -16.18 11.66 15.54
CA VAL A 169 -17.01 10.44 15.57
C VAL A 169 -16.18 9.22 15.96
N GLN A 170 -14.98 9.13 15.39
CA GLN A 170 -14.01 8.08 15.71
C GLN A 170 -12.66 8.74 16.00
N PRO A 171 -12.44 9.24 17.23
CA PRO A 171 -11.18 9.87 17.59
C PRO A 171 -10.09 8.80 17.67
N LEU A 172 -9.05 8.95 16.84
CA LEU A 172 -7.86 8.12 16.87
C LEU A 172 -6.71 8.95 17.42
N ILE A 173 -6.09 8.44 18.49
CA ILE A 173 -4.98 9.09 19.19
C ILE A 173 -3.77 8.18 19.10
N ARG A 174 -2.66 8.71 18.56
CA ARG A 174 -1.41 7.98 18.32
C ARG A 174 -1.63 6.61 17.68
N TYR A 175 -2.50 6.56 16.67
CA TYR A 175 -2.78 5.34 15.93
C TYR A 175 -1.56 4.94 15.10
N ASP A 176 -1.11 3.70 15.29
CA ASP A 176 0.04 3.12 14.59
C ASP A 176 -0.36 2.66 13.18
N LEU A 177 0.15 3.36 12.16
CA LEU A 177 -0.08 3.06 10.76
C LEU A 177 0.71 1.85 10.27
N GLY A 178 1.85 1.56 10.90
CA GLY A 178 2.76 0.49 10.49
C GLY A 178 3.54 0.82 9.21
N ASP A 179 3.55 2.06 8.77
CA ASP A 179 4.25 2.54 7.57
C ASP A 179 5.58 3.22 7.93
N ARG A 180 6.63 2.98 7.13
CA ARG A 180 7.94 3.63 7.25
C ARG A 180 7.98 4.86 6.39
N VAL A 181 8.34 5.98 6.99
CA VAL A 181 8.42 7.26 6.29
C VAL A 181 9.71 7.97 6.61
N LYS A 182 10.08 8.87 5.72
CA LYS A 182 11.19 9.81 5.94
C LYS A 182 10.65 11.22 5.84
N LEU A 183 10.75 11.99 6.92
CA LEU A 183 10.43 13.41 6.89
C LEU A 183 11.58 14.17 6.23
N THR A 184 11.26 15.07 5.31
CA THR A 184 12.25 15.93 4.67
C THR A 184 12.70 17.00 5.66
N GLY A 185 14.02 17.08 5.91
CA GLY A 185 14.62 18.09 6.81
C GLY A 185 14.78 19.48 6.20
N THR A 186 14.46 19.64 4.92
CA THR A 186 14.58 20.91 4.18
C THR A 186 13.22 21.37 3.65
N PRO A 187 13.00 22.69 3.51
CA PRO A 187 11.81 23.20 2.86
C PRO A 187 11.66 22.67 1.44
N CYS A 188 10.44 22.25 1.06
CA CYS A 188 10.18 21.78 -0.28
C CYS A 188 10.24 22.95 -1.29
N ALA A 189 10.82 22.70 -2.47
CA ALA A 189 10.88 23.65 -3.58
C ALA A 189 9.50 24.10 -4.10
N CYS A 190 8.41 23.42 -3.72
CA CYS A 190 7.05 23.87 -4.04
C CYS A 190 6.61 25.13 -3.28
N GLY A 191 7.30 25.49 -2.20
CA GLY A 191 6.97 26.64 -1.34
C GLY A 191 5.88 26.37 -0.28
N LYS A 192 5.31 25.16 -0.22
CA LYS A 192 4.40 24.78 0.88
C LYS A 192 5.18 24.70 2.19
N ARG A 193 4.59 25.24 3.25
CA ARG A 193 5.17 25.26 4.62
C ARG A 193 4.86 24.00 5.42
N LEU A 194 3.94 23.16 4.94
CA LEU A 194 3.60 21.89 5.57
C LEU A 194 4.75 20.89 5.42
N PRO A 195 5.03 20.06 6.44
CA PRO A 195 6.09 19.05 6.37
C PRO A 195 5.92 18.14 5.15
N ALA A 196 7.04 17.85 4.49
CA ALA A 196 7.10 16.93 3.38
C ALA A 196 7.63 15.57 3.84
N THR A 197 7.14 14.49 3.25
CA THR A 197 7.58 13.13 3.54
C THR A 197 7.64 12.27 2.28
N THR A 198 8.36 11.16 2.37
CA THR A 198 8.31 10.04 1.43
C THR A 198 7.95 8.77 2.20
N VAL A 199 7.18 7.88 1.56
CA VAL A 199 6.78 6.59 2.14
C VAL A 199 7.62 5.50 1.50
N GLU A 200 8.31 4.69 2.31
CA GLU A 200 9.11 3.57 1.82
C GLU A 200 8.27 2.28 1.65
N GLY A 201 7.17 2.17 2.39
CA GLY A 201 6.28 0.99 2.44
C GLY A 201 5.90 0.70 3.89
N ARG A 202 5.32 -0.49 4.18
CA ARG A 202 5.12 -0.88 5.57
C ARG A 202 6.42 -1.26 6.25
N ALA A 203 6.47 -1.06 7.57
CA ALA A 203 7.53 -1.58 8.43
C ALA A 203 7.65 -3.11 8.33
N ALA A 204 6.50 -3.76 8.14
CA ALA A 204 6.40 -5.18 7.87
C ALA A 204 6.89 -5.58 6.47
N ASP A 205 7.12 -4.63 5.55
CA ASP A 205 7.40 -4.87 4.12
C ASP A 205 8.90 -4.94 3.77
N LEU A 206 9.83 -4.82 4.72
CA LEU A 206 11.27 -4.95 4.42
C LEU A 206 11.93 -5.94 5.39
N LEU A 207 12.26 -7.13 4.91
CA LEU A 207 13.12 -8.07 5.63
C LEU A 207 14.57 -7.87 5.18
N LEU A 208 15.44 -7.46 6.10
CA LEU A 208 16.85 -7.24 5.81
C LEU A 208 17.68 -8.46 6.20
N PHE A 209 18.11 -9.25 5.24
CA PHE A 209 19.04 -10.37 5.47
C PHE A 209 20.47 -9.94 5.16
N GLU A 210 21.45 -10.70 5.65
CA GLU A 210 22.86 -10.44 5.37
C GLU A 210 23.29 -11.13 4.08
N ALA A 211 24.14 -10.48 3.29
CA ALA A 211 24.88 -11.05 2.18
C ALA A 211 26.15 -11.77 2.67
N PRO A 212 26.80 -12.61 1.84
CA PRO A 212 28.07 -13.25 2.22
C PRO A 212 29.19 -12.26 2.56
N ASP A 213 29.15 -11.04 2.00
CA ASP A 213 30.13 -9.98 2.25
C ASP A 213 29.77 -9.06 3.43
N GLY A 214 28.68 -9.35 4.15
CA GLY A 214 28.22 -8.59 5.31
C GLY A 214 27.32 -7.39 4.98
N THR A 215 27.01 -7.15 3.70
CA THR A 215 26.05 -6.12 3.31
C THR A 215 24.60 -6.56 3.56
N ALA A 216 23.66 -5.60 3.63
CA ALA A 216 22.24 -5.90 3.81
C ALA A 216 21.54 -6.11 2.46
N ILE A 217 20.80 -7.21 2.35
CA ILE A 217 19.92 -7.56 1.23
C ILE A 217 18.47 -7.44 1.69
N THR A 218 17.69 -6.69 0.92
CA THR A 218 16.25 -6.59 1.12
C THR A 218 15.55 -7.78 0.46
N VAL A 219 14.87 -8.58 1.26
CA VAL A 219 13.93 -9.61 0.81
C VAL A 219 12.52 -9.08 0.93
N LEU A 220 11.76 -9.16 -0.17
CA LEU A 220 10.38 -8.68 -0.22
C LEU A 220 9.44 -9.67 0.49
N PRO A 221 8.67 -9.23 1.49
CA PRO A 221 7.76 -10.08 2.26
C PRO A 221 6.71 -10.80 1.44
N LEU A 222 6.14 -10.13 0.44
CA LEU A 222 5.17 -10.77 -0.45
C LEU A 222 5.80 -11.95 -1.20
N ALA A 223 7.00 -11.77 -1.77
CA ALA A 223 7.69 -12.84 -2.47
C ALA A 223 8.05 -14.01 -1.53
N LEU A 224 8.51 -13.70 -0.31
CA LEU A 224 8.79 -14.72 0.70
C LEU A 224 7.54 -15.54 1.06
N VAL A 225 6.41 -14.87 1.27
CA VAL A 225 5.12 -15.52 1.60
C VAL A 225 4.61 -16.35 0.43
N THR A 226 4.66 -15.81 -0.79
CA THR A 226 4.24 -16.55 -1.99
C THR A 226 5.00 -17.86 -2.12
N VAL A 227 6.32 -17.87 -1.87
CA VAL A 227 7.12 -19.10 -1.89
C VAL A 227 6.59 -20.16 -0.92
N ILE A 228 6.14 -19.74 0.26
CA ILE A 228 5.61 -20.63 1.31
C ILE A 228 4.18 -21.07 0.96
N GLU A 229 3.28 -20.14 0.64
CA GLU A 229 1.85 -20.40 0.38
C GLU A 229 1.62 -21.23 -0.88
N GLU A 230 2.46 -21.08 -1.91
CA GLU A 230 2.39 -21.91 -3.12
C GLU A 230 2.92 -23.34 -2.92
N THR A 231 3.37 -23.68 -1.70
CA THR A 231 3.72 -25.06 -1.37
C THR A 231 2.44 -25.87 -1.14
N PRO A 232 2.20 -26.95 -1.91
CA PRO A 232 1.02 -27.78 -1.72
C PRO A 232 0.88 -28.27 -0.28
N GLY A 233 -0.31 -28.08 0.30
CA GLY A 233 -0.61 -28.46 1.67
C GLY A 233 -0.44 -27.35 2.71
N VAL A 234 0.04 -26.15 2.33
CA VAL A 234 0.00 -24.95 3.17
C VAL A 234 -1.37 -24.26 3.00
N HIS A 235 -2.10 -24.08 4.10
CA HIS A 235 -3.35 -23.32 4.14
C HIS A 235 -3.11 -21.87 4.56
N ARG A 236 -2.22 -21.65 5.53
CA ARG A 236 -1.85 -20.33 6.02
C ARG A 236 -0.42 -20.35 6.55
N CYS A 237 0.29 -19.24 6.49
CA CYS A 237 1.62 -19.15 7.06
C CYS A 237 1.87 -17.83 7.81
N GLN A 238 2.89 -17.84 8.65
CA GLN A 238 3.58 -16.65 9.12
C GLN A 238 5.09 -16.83 8.98
N ALA A 239 5.78 -15.80 8.51
CA ALA A 239 7.24 -15.80 8.37
C ALA A 239 7.84 -14.71 9.28
N ILE A 240 8.73 -15.09 10.18
CA ILE A 240 9.24 -14.26 11.27
C ILE A 240 10.75 -14.22 11.15
N ARG A 241 11.33 -13.09 10.76
CA ARG A 241 12.79 -12.95 10.77
C ARG A 241 13.26 -12.76 12.21
N THR A 242 13.97 -13.73 12.74
CA THR A 242 14.51 -13.72 14.11
C THR A 242 15.97 -13.27 14.19
N GLY A 243 16.61 -13.01 13.05
CA GLY A 243 17.96 -12.47 12.98
C GLY A 243 18.41 -12.18 11.55
N PRO A 244 19.61 -11.60 11.35
CA PRO A 244 20.15 -11.27 10.02
C PRO A 244 20.33 -12.47 9.09
N ARG A 245 20.37 -13.68 9.67
CA ARG A 245 20.51 -14.95 8.95
C ARG A 245 19.55 -16.01 9.51
N ALA A 246 18.39 -15.60 10.04
CA ALA A 246 17.44 -16.52 10.68
C ALA A 246 15.98 -16.17 10.36
N LEU A 247 15.19 -17.19 10.03
CA LEU A 247 13.77 -17.11 9.74
C LEU A 247 13.03 -18.24 10.47
N THR A 248 12.03 -17.91 11.26
CA THR A 248 11.08 -18.86 11.85
C THR A 248 9.77 -18.82 11.06
N VAL A 249 9.24 -19.98 10.69
CA VAL A 249 8.01 -20.14 9.91
C VAL A 249 6.98 -20.88 10.75
N ARG A 250 5.78 -20.32 10.85
CA ARG A 250 4.59 -20.98 11.43
C ARG A 250 3.64 -21.36 10.31
N LEU A 251 3.12 -22.57 10.35
CA LEU A 251 2.26 -23.10 9.30
C LEU A 251 0.93 -23.58 9.86
N GLU A 252 -0.13 -23.31 9.11
CA GLU A 252 -1.41 -23.99 9.19
C GLU A 252 -1.50 -24.85 7.93
N MET A 253 -1.61 -26.17 8.09
CA MET A 253 -1.56 -27.13 6.99
C MET A 253 -2.94 -27.73 6.73
N SER A 254 -3.17 -28.19 5.50
CA SER A 254 -4.40 -28.90 5.17
C SER A 254 -4.52 -30.21 5.98
N PRO A 255 -5.72 -30.63 6.42
CA PRO A 255 -5.90 -31.82 7.28
C PRO A 255 -5.46 -33.14 6.62
N ASP A 256 -5.48 -33.21 5.29
CA ASP A 256 -5.24 -34.43 4.51
C ASP A 256 -3.79 -34.58 4.02
N THR A 257 -2.85 -33.78 4.53
CA THR A 257 -1.44 -33.81 4.12
C THR A 257 -0.51 -34.32 5.23
N ASP A 258 0.63 -34.88 4.84
CA ASP A 258 1.70 -35.24 5.79
C ASP A 258 2.48 -33.96 6.17
N PRO A 259 2.43 -33.50 7.45
CA PRO A 259 3.11 -32.29 7.88
C PRO A 259 4.63 -32.32 7.64
N GLY A 260 5.26 -33.49 7.75
CA GLY A 260 6.69 -33.65 7.53
C GLY A 260 7.08 -33.55 6.05
N GLN A 261 6.16 -33.89 5.15
CA GLN A 261 6.35 -33.69 3.72
C GLN A 261 6.14 -32.23 3.32
N VAL A 262 5.09 -31.58 3.84
CA VAL A 262 4.81 -30.16 3.59
C VAL A 262 5.97 -29.30 4.07
N TRP A 263 6.46 -29.54 5.29
CA TRP A 263 7.58 -28.78 5.83
C TRP A 263 8.85 -28.91 4.98
N ARG A 264 9.23 -30.13 4.59
CA ARG A 264 10.41 -30.34 3.72
C ARG A 264 10.30 -29.57 2.40
N ALA A 265 9.11 -29.55 1.80
CA ALA A 265 8.89 -28.79 0.57
C ALA A 265 8.98 -27.28 0.78
N VAL A 266 8.43 -26.75 1.89
CA VAL A 266 8.57 -25.34 2.25
C VAL A 266 10.04 -24.98 2.48
N ASP A 267 10.76 -25.80 3.23
CA ASP A 267 12.16 -25.59 3.58
C ASP A 267 13.05 -25.56 2.34
N GLU A 268 12.91 -26.54 1.44
CA GLU A 268 13.65 -26.59 0.17
C GLU A 268 13.38 -25.36 -0.71
N ARG A 269 12.11 -24.95 -0.84
CA ARG A 269 11.72 -23.78 -1.65
C ARG A 269 12.25 -22.47 -1.07
N LEU A 270 12.24 -22.32 0.25
CA LEU A 270 12.78 -21.14 0.93
C LEU A 270 14.30 -21.05 0.76
N HIS A 271 15.03 -22.15 0.93
CA HIS A 271 16.48 -22.17 0.71
C HIS A 271 16.83 -21.84 -0.75
N ALA A 272 16.09 -22.39 -1.72
CA ALA A 272 16.27 -22.05 -3.14
C ALA A 272 16.00 -20.56 -3.41
N TYR A 273 14.94 -20.01 -2.81
CA TYR A 273 14.59 -18.60 -2.93
C TYR A 273 15.68 -17.68 -2.35
N PHE A 274 16.15 -17.94 -1.13
CA PHE A 274 17.21 -17.16 -0.48
C PHE A 274 18.52 -17.19 -1.27
N ALA A 275 18.90 -18.36 -1.79
CA ALA A 275 20.07 -18.49 -2.67
C ALA A 275 19.92 -17.63 -3.95
N ALA A 276 18.72 -17.59 -4.55
CA ALA A 276 18.44 -16.75 -5.72
C ALA A 276 18.51 -15.24 -5.40
N GLN A 277 18.20 -14.85 -4.15
CA GLN A 277 18.36 -13.47 -3.66
C GLN A 277 19.81 -13.14 -3.23
N GLN A 278 20.74 -14.09 -3.35
CA GLN A 278 22.16 -13.92 -3.00
C GLN A 278 22.42 -13.61 -1.51
N THR A 279 21.52 -14.05 -0.61
CA THR A 279 21.77 -13.92 0.84
C THR A 279 22.88 -14.87 1.29
N ALA A 280 23.50 -14.57 2.43
CA ALA A 280 24.22 -15.57 3.21
C ALA A 280 23.25 -16.71 3.60
N PRO A 281 23.75 -17.90 3.97
CA PRO A 281 22.90 -18.99 4.42
C PRO A 281 21.97 -18.55 5.57
N VAL A 282 20.66 -18.64 5.33
CA VAL A 282 19.61 -18.31 6.30
C VAL A 282 19.17 -19.60 6.99
N ALA A 283 19.26 -19.66 8.31
CA ALA A 283 18.68 -20.74 9.08
C ALA A 283 17.16 -20.62 9.09
N VAL A 284 16.46 -21.63 8.57
CA VAL A 284 15.00 -21.68 8.54
C VAL A 284 14.49 -22.69 9.57
N GLU A 285 13.61 -22.26 10.47
CA GLU A 285 13.04 -23.08 11.55
C GLU A 285 11.52 -23.21 11.39
N HIS A 286 11.00 -24.42 11.59
CA HIS A 286 9.55 -24.65 11.73
C HIS A 286 9.14 -24.49 13.18
N ALA A 287 8.37 -23.45 13.47
CA ALA A 287 7.75 -23.28 14.78
C ALA A 287 6.54 -24.20 14.94
N VAL A 288 6.38 -24.76 16.15
CA VAL A 288 5.27 -25.66 16.49
C VAL A 288 3.96 -24.88 16.64
N GLU A 289 4.04 -23.59 17.00
CA GLU A 289 2.86 -22.75 17.15
C GLU A 289 2.23 -22.39 15.79
N PRO A 290 0.89 -22.39 15.69
CA PRO A 290 0.22 -21.99 14.47
C PRO A 290 0.30 -20.46 14.24
N PRO A 291 -0.02 -20.00 13.02
CA PRO A 291 -0.22 -18.59 12.72
C PRO A 291 -1.17 -17.88 13.72
N ALA A 292 -0.71 -16.83 14.39
CA ALA A 292 -1.45 -16.14 15.46
C ALA A 292 -1.48 -14.61 15.28
N VAL A 293 -2.53 -13.96 15.80
CA VAL A 293 -2.62 -12.50 15.84
C VAL A 293 -1.66 -11.92 16.88
N ASP A 294 -1.18 -10.70 16.65
CA ASP A 294 -0.37 -9.98 17.62
C ASP A 294 -1.20 -9.68 18.90
N PRO A 295 -0.73 -10.07 20.09
CA PRO A 295 -1.54 -9.98 21.31
C PRO A 295 -1.74 -8.55 21.83
N ARG A 296 -0.94 -7.57 21.36
CA ARG A 296 -1.06 -6.16 21.78
C ARG A 296 -1.96 -5.36 20.83
N SER A 297 -1.81 -5.58 19.54
CA SER A 297 -2.51 -4.83 18.48
C SER A 297 -3.76 -5.56 17.94
N GLY A 298 -3.89 -6.87 18.20
CA GLY A 298 -4.94 -7.71 17.63
C GLY A 298 -4.82 -7.95 16.12
N LYS A 299 -3.79 -7.38 15.47
CA LYS A 299 -3.59 -7.48 14.01
C LYS A 299 -2.87 -8.78 13.67
N PHE A 300 -3.34 -9.48 12.63
CA PHE A 300 -2.57 -10.56 12.04
C PHE A 300 -1.45 -9.96 11.17
N ARG A 301 -0.19 -10.24 11.52
CA ARG A 301 0.97 -9.92 10.70
C ARG A 301 1.41 -11.19 10.01
N GLN A 302 1.42 -11.21 8.68
CA GLN A 302 1.84 -12.40 7.96
C GLN A 302 3.36 -12.52 7.89
N VAL A 303 4.05 -11.40 7.78
CA VAL A 303 5.51 -11.30 7.79
C VAL A 303 5.95 -10.17 8.70
N TRP A 304 6.98 -10.40 9.50
CA TRP A 304 7.62 -9.34 10.29
C TRP A 304 9.03 -9.77 10.73
N SER A 305 9.78 -8.82 11.29
CA SER A 305 11.02 -9.12 12.02
C SER A 305 10.75 -9.12 13.52
N ALA A 306 11.15 -10.19 14.21
CA ALA A 306 11.25 -10.19 15.67
C ALA A 306 12.49 -9.37 16.08
N HIS A 307 12.32 -8.55 17.12
CA HIS A 307 13.40 -7.79 17.75
C HIS A 307 14.07 -8.63 18.82
#